data_AF-A0A947WSR2-F1
#
_entry.id   AF-A0A947WSR2-F1
#
_cell.length_a   1.000
_cell.length_b   1.000
_cell.length_c   1.000
_cell.angle_alpha   90.00
_cell.angle_beta   90.00
_cell.angle_gamma   90.00
#
_symmetry.space_group_name_H-M   'P 1'
#
loop_
_entity.id
_entity.type
_entity.pdbx_description
1 polymer ?
#
loop_
_entity_poly.entity_id
_entity_poly.type
_entity_poly.pdbx_seq_one_letter_code
_entity_poly.pdbx_strand_id
1 'polypeptide(L)'
;MKTALLAGAAAVALVGALGTSAVFARDNIQIAGSSTVLPYAQIVAEAFGENFDYPTPVVEGGGSGAGRKMLCEGVGENTIDIADSSSRIKQSDIDTCAANGVAEVMEVRIGYDGIVFASDINGPSFTFTPADWFNALAAQVMVDGALVDNPYKSWKEVNAELPDQAILAFIPGTKHGTREVFDINVIEAGCADTGAEAAFEAAGVEG
;
A
#
# COMPACT_ATOMS: atom_id res chain seq x y z
N MET A 1 53.92 -8.28 70.27
CA MET A 1 52.69 -9.10 70.18
C MET A 1 51.51 -8.29 70.69
N LYS A 2 50.61 -7.92 69.77
CA LYS A 2 49.15 -7.72 69.90
C LYS A 2 48.70 -6.59 68.98
N THR A 3 48.27 -7.02 67.81
CA THR A 3 47.45 -6.34 66.81
C THR A 3 46.09 -5.95 67.40
N ALA A 4 45.59 -4.78 67.04
CA ALA A 4 44.16 -4.49 66.95
C ALA A 4 43.92 -3.36 65.95
N LEU A 5 43.31 -3.71 64.81
CA LEU A 5 42.75 -2.82 63.80
C LEU A 5 41.44 -2.20 64.29
N LEU A 6 41.20 -0.92 64.01
CA LEU A 6 39.89 -0.25 63.87
C LEU A 6 40.13 0.96 62.92
N ALA A 7 39.96 0.82 61.60
CA ALA A 7 38.73 1.06 60.84
C ALA A 7 38.10 2.46 61.07
N GLY A 8 38.39 3.40 60.18
CA GLY A 8 37.74 4.72 60.09
C GLY A 8 37.41 5.04 58.64
N ALA A 9 36.12 5.22 58.36
CA ALA A 9 35.51 5.28 57.03
C ALA A 9 35.90 6.52 56.21
N ALA A 10 36.35 6.31 54.96
CA ALA A 10 36.43 7.35 53.95
C ALA A 10 35.12 7.33 53.13
N ALA A 11 34.30 8.38 53.28
CA ALA A 11 33.06 8.55 52.54
C ALA A 11 33.36 8.81 51.05
N VAL A 12 32.83 7.95 50.19
CA VAL A 12 32.82 8.10 48.74
C VAL A 12 31.70 9.08 48.37
N ALA A 13 32.05 10.29 47.92
CA ALA A 13 31.11 11.18 47.25
C ALA A 13 31.33 11.05 45.73
N LEU A 14 30.74 10.01 45.14
CA LEU A 14 30.61 9.89 43.69
C LEU A 14 29.38 10.70 43.29
N VAL A 15 29.55 11.98 42.97
CA VAL A 15 28.50 12.78 42.34
C VAL A 15 28.30 12.21 40.94
N GLY A 16 27.25 11.41 40.78
CA GLY A 16 26.84 10.89 39.49
C GLY A 16 26.44 12.06 38.59
N ALA A 17 27.26 12.34 37.58
CA ALA A 17 26.83 13.08 36.41
C ALA A 17 25.84 12.18 35.67
N LEU A 18 24.56 12.27 36.06
CA LEU A 18 23.45 11.83 35.23
C LEU A 18 23.46 12.75 34.01
N GLY A 19 24.16 12.31 32.97
CA GLY A 19 24.02 12.88 31.64
C GLY A 19 22.55 12.74 31.26
N THR A 20 21.83 13.86 31.26
CA THR A 20 20.54 13.96 30.61
C THR A 20 20.80 13.74 29.13
N SER A 21 20.62 12.51 28.65
CA SER A 21 20.43 12.27 27.22
C SER A 21 19.23 13.11 26.81
N ALA A 22 19.49 14.21 26.10
CA ALA A 22 18.44 14.96 25.42
C ALA A 22 17.73 13.97 24.50
N VAL A 23 16.49 13.62 24.84
CA VAL A 23 15.59 12.93 23.94
C VAL A 23 15.24 13.96 22.87
N PHE A 24 15.80 13.78 21.67
CA PHE A 24 15.46 14.57 20.51
C PHE A 24 14.17 14.01 19.94
N ALA A 25 13.04 14.56 20.39
CA ALA A 25 11.78 14.33 19.70
C ALA A 25 11.94 14.69 18.23
N ARG A 26 11.54 13.77 17.33
CA ARG A 26 11.43 14.11 15.92
C ARG A 26 10.37 15.21 15.77
N ASP A 27 10.69 16.25 15.02
CA ASP A 27 9.79 17.41 14.91
C ASP A 27 8.77 17.26 13.76
N ASN A 28 8.91 16.25 12.91
CA ASN A 28 8.04 16.02 11.76
C ASN A 28 7.22 14.73 11.88
N ILE A 29 6.01 14.77 11.31
CA ILE A 29 5.15 13.60 11.13
C ILE A 29 5.80 12.66 10.11
N GLN A 30 5.81 11.37 10.39
CA GLN A 30 6.33 10.31 9.54
C GLN A 30 5.16 9.51 8.94
N ILE A 31 5.11 9.42 7.61
CA ILE A 31 4.06 8.75 6.86
C ILE A 31 4.71 7.74 5.94
N ALA A 32 4.20 6.50 5.91
CA ALA A 32 4.62 5.52 4.92
C ALA A 32 3.50 4.59 4.48
N GLY A 33 3.52 4.16 3.22
CA GLY A 33 2.55 3.19 2.73
C GLY A 33 2.33 3.20 1.22
N SER A 34 1.07 3.34 0.81
CA SER A 34 0.61 2.98 -0.52
C SER A 34 1.29 3.75 -1.65
N SER A 35 1.85 3.03 -2.62
CA SER A 35 2.42 3.61 -3.85
C SER A 35 1.37 4.38 -4.68
N THR A 36 0.09 4.01 -4.61
CA THR A 36 -0.99 4.72 -5.29
C THR A 36 -1.42 6.01 -4.60
N VAL A 37 -1.20 6.12 -3.28
CA VAL A 37 -1.59 7.29 -2.47
C VAL A 37 -0.41 8.27 -2.33
N LEU A 38 0.82 7.76 -2.42
CA LEU A 38 2.07 8.51 -2.31
C LEU A 38 2.07 9.88 -3.01
N PRO A 39 1.74 10.02 -4.31
CA PRO A 39 1.81 11.33 -4.97
C PRO A 39 0.82 12.34 -4.36
N TYR A 40 -0.33 11.90 -3.87
CA TYR A 40 -1.30 12.78 -3.19
C TYR A 40 -0.83 13.14 -1.79
N ALA A 41 -0.34 12.17 -1.03
CA ALA A 41 0.17 12.39 0.31
C ALA A 41 1.38 13.35 0.31
N GLN A 42 2.27 13.25 -0.69
CA GLN A 42 3.39 14.18 -0.88
C GLN A 42 2.91 15.61 -1.13
N ILE A 43 1.95 15.82 -2.05
CA ILE A 43 1.38 17.15 -2.32
C ILE A 43 0.72 17.73 -1.07
N VAL A 44 0.01 16.91 -0.29
CA VAL A 44 -0.62 17.36 0.97
C VAL A 44 0.44 17.72 2.02
N ALA A 45 1.52 16.94 2.12
CA ALA A 45 2.62 17.23 3.03
C ALA A 45 3.34 18.54 2.66
N GLU A 46 3.64 18.74 1.38
CA GLU A 46 4.21 19.98 0.86
C GLU A 46 3.30 21.18 1.17
N ALA A 47 2.01 21.08 0.83
CA ALA A 47 1.04 22.13 1.12
C ALA A 47 0.93 22.41 2.62
N PHE A 48 1.01 21.40 3.49
CA PHE A 48 1.02 21.59 4.93
C PHE A 48 2.25 22.39 5.40
N GLY A 49 3.44 22.02 4.94
CA GLY A 49 4.68 22.74 5.28
C GLY A 49 4.74 24.18 4.74
N GLU A 50 4.06 24.46 3.63
CA GLU A 50 3.95 25.83 3.08
C GLU A 50 2.94 26.72 3.82
N ASN A 51 1.91 26.14 4.42
CA ASN A 51 0.78 26.88 4.97
C ASN A 51 0.77 26.98 6.50
N PHE A 52 1.60 26.22 7.21
CA PHE A 52 1.63 26.19 8.67
C PHE A 52 3.06 26.30 9.22
N ASP A 53 3.18 26.80 10.45
CA ASP A 53 4.46 26.92 11.18
C ASP A 53 4.90 25.58 11.82
N TYR A 54 4.71 24.46 11.11
CA TYR A 54 5.12 23.12 11.53
C TYR A 54 6.05 22.49 10.49
N PRO A 55 6.99 21.62 10.90
CA PRO A 55 7.85 20.91 9.95
C PRO A 55 7.04 20.07 8.96
N THR A 56 7.47 20.11 7.70
CA THR A 56 6.87 19.32 6.61
C THR A 56 6.88 17.82 6.95
N PRO A 57 5.74 17.12 6.86
CA PRO A 57 5.70 15.68 7.01
C PRO A 57 6.61 14.98 6.00
N VAL A 58 7.22 13.88 6.42
CA VAL A 58 8.00 13.00 5.53
C VAL A 58 7.07 11.89 5.06
N VAL A 59 7.03 11.67 3.75
CA VAL A 59 6.14 10.68 3.12
C VAL A 59 6.98 9.70 2.30
N GLU A 60 6.95 8.43 2.68
CA GLU A 60 7.65 7.35 2.01
C GLU A 60 6.69 6.35 1.37
N GLY A 61 7.03 5.86 0.17
CA GLY A 61 6.30 4.76 -0.46
C GLY A 61 6.75 3.40 0.06
N GLY A 62 6.13 2.33 -0.45
CA GLY A 62 6.54 0.95 -0.12
C GLY A 62 5.39 -0.08 -0.16
N GLY A 63 4.16 0.39 -0.34
CA GLY A 63 2.95 -0.42 -0.42
C GLY A 63 2.13 -0.40 0.86
N SER A 64 0.80 -0.53 0.72
CA SER A 64 -0.17 -0.45 1.82
C SER A 64 0.16 -1.40 2.99
N GLY A 65 0.52 -2.65 2.68
CA GLY A 65 0.86 -3.64 3.71
C GLY A 65 2.16 -3.34 4.44
N ALA A 66 3.18 -2.84 3.73
CA ALA A 66 4.45 -2.46 4.33
C ALA A 66 4.28 -1.27 5.27
N GLY A 67 3.55 -0.24 4.85
CA GLY A 67 3.21 0.91 5.71
C GLY A 67 2.45 0.50 6.97
N ARG A 68 1.40 -0.34 6.84
CA ARG A 68 0.67 -0.85 8.02
C ARG A 68 1.57 -1.65 8.96
N LYS A 69 2.48 -2.47 8.43
CA LYS A 69 3.45 -3.20 9.24
C LYS A 69 4.35 -2.24 10.02
N MET A 70 4.91 -1.21 9.36
CA MET A 70 5.75 -0.19 9.99
C MET A 70 4.98 0.58 11.08
N LEU A 71 3.72 0.93 10.84
CA LEU A 71 2.86 1.57 11.85
C LEU A 71 2.69 0.67 13.08
N CYS A 72 2.50 -0.63 12.86
CA CYS A 72 2.32 -1.61 13.93
C CYS A 72 3.62 -2.03 14.63
N GLU A 73 4.80 -1.45 14.33
CA GLU A 73 6.05 -1.78 15.04
C GLU A 73 6.08 -1.22 16.47
N GLY A 74 5.22 -0.25 16.78
CA GLY A 74 5.08 0.31 18.12
C GLY A 74 4.78 1.82 18.09
N VAL A 75 4.85 2.44 19.26
CA VAL A 75 4.67 3.89 19.42
C VAL A 75 6.00 4.55 19.78
N GLY A 76 6.27 5.72 19.19
CA GLY A 76 7.40 6.57 19.55
C GLY A 76 8.17 7.11 18.35
N GLU A 77 9.29 7.77 18.63
CA GLU A 77 10.07 8.54 17.64
C GLU A 77 10.75 7.68 16.56
N ASN A 78 10.75 6.36 16.70
CA ASN A 78 11.36 5.42 15.76
C ASN A 78 10.35 4.73 14.82
N THR A 79 9.04 4.94 15.00
CA THR A 79 7.98 4.28 14.21
C THR A 79 7.13 5.30 13.45
N ILE A 80 6.52 4.98 12.32
CA ILE A 80 5.73 5.98 11.58
C ILE A 80 4.47 6.41 12.36
N ASP A 81 3.95 7.60 12.09
CA ASP A 81 2.74 8.14 12.72
C ASP A 81 1.47 7.79 11.93
N ILE A 82 1.58 7.70 10.60
CA ILE A 82 0.45 7.45 9.70
C ILE A 82 0.84 6.39 8.66
N ALA A 83 0.02 5.35 8.51
CA ALA A 83 0.09 4.45 7.37
C ALA A 83 -0.97 4.85 6.33
N ASP A 84 -0.55 5.48 5.22
CA ASP A 84 -1.47 5.72 4.10
C ASP A 84 -1.73 4.41 3.34
N SER A 85 -2.96 4.23 2.89
CA SER A 85 -3.40 2.92 2.40
C SER A 85 -4.44 3.03 1.30
N SER A 86 -4.26 2.23 0.25
CA SER A 86 -5.23 1.98 -0.82
C SER A 86 -6.13 0.79 -0.53
N SER A 87 -5.89 0.08 0.57
CA SER A 87 -6.68 -1.07 1.01
C SER A 87 -7.05 -0.95 2.48
N ARG A 88 -8.17 -1.58 2.87
CA ARG A 88 -8.57 -1.61 4.28
C ARG A 88 -7.56 -2.39 5.12
N ILE A 89 -7.37 -1.92 6.35
CA ILE A 89 -6.61 -2.66 7.37
C ILE A 89 -7.35 -3.97 7.71
N LYS A 90 -6.59 -5.07 7.85
CA LYS A 90 -7.15 -6.38 8.23
C LYS A 90 -7.17 -6.51 9.76
N GLN A 91 -8.06 -7.37 10.29
CA GLN A 91 -8.09 -7.65 11.73
C GLN A 91 -6.73 -8.15 12.24
N SER A 92 -6.03 -8.98 11.46
CA SER A 92 -4.67 -9.44 11.80
C SER A 92 -3.65 -8.31 11.99
N ASP A 93 -3.77 -7.24 11.21
CA ASP A 93 -2.90 -6.07 11.34
C ASP A 93 -3.24 -5.30 12.62
N ILE A 94 -4.54 -5.13 12.93
CA ILE A 94 -5.00 -4.51 14.17
C ILE A 94 -4.51 -5.29 15.40
N ASP A 95 -4.63 -6.61 15.37
CA ASP A 95 -4.18 -7.49 16.45
C ASP A 95 -2.66 -7.37 16.65
N THR A 96 -1.90 -7.28 15.55
CA THR A 96 -0.45 -7.06 15.58
C THR A 96 -0.10 -5.69 16.18
N CYS A 97 -0.78 -4.63 15.74
CA CYS A 97 -0.66 -3.29 16.30
C CYS A 97 -0.90 -3.31 17.82
N ALA A 98 -2.01 -3.91 18.28
CA ALA A 98 -2.34 -4.00 19.69
C ALA A 98 -1.30 -4.78 20.50
N ALA A 99 -0.80 -5.91 19.97
CA ALA A 99 0.26 -6.69 20.60
C ALA A 99 1.57 -5.91 20.78
N ASN A 100 1.83 -4.94 19.88
CA ASN A 100 3.01 -4.08 19.91
C ASN A 100 2.76 -2.73 20.60
N GLY A 101 1.63 -2.57 21.30
CA GLY A 101 1.32 -1.37 22.08
C GLY A 101 0.70 -0.21 21.28
N VAL A 102 0.38 -0.42 20.00
CA VAL A 102 -0.41 0.50 19.18
C VAL A 102 -1.89 0.21 19.41
N ALA A 103 -2.40 0.71 20.55
CA ALA A 103 -3.73 0.32 21.06
C ALA A 103 -4.91 1.02 20.35
N GLU A 104 -4.70 2.21 19.80
CA GLU A 104 -5.76 3.06 19.25
C GLU A 104 -5.50 3.40 17.78
N VAL A 105 -5.56 2.37 16.92
CA VAL A 105 -5.51 2.59 15.47
C VAL A 105 -6.81 3.23 15.00
N MET A 106 -6.72 4.40 14.38
CA MET A 106 -7.86 5.11 13.79
C MET A 106 -7.81 5.03 12.27
N GLU A 107 -8.86 4.46 11.65
CA GLU A 107 -9.03 4.48 10.20
C GLU A 107 -9.76 5.77 9.79
N VAL A 108 -9.13 6.59 8.96
CA VAL A 108 -9.73 7.79 8.35
C VAL A 108 -9.83 7.58 6.84
N ARG A 109 -11.06 7.50 6.33
CA ARG A 109 -11.30 7.44 4.87
C ARG A 109 -11.26 8.83 4.28
N ILE A 110 -10.31 9.07 3.38
CA ILE A 110 -10.13 10.36 2.70
C ILE A 110 -10.72 10.39 1.28
N GLY A 111 -11.00 9.24 0.70
CA GLY A 111 -11.53 9.16 -0.66
C GLY A 111 -11.83 7.73 -1.11
N TYR A 112 -12.28 7.63 -2.36
CA TYR A 112 -12.40 6.39 -3.10
C TYR A 112 -11.46 6.46 -4.30
N ASP A 113 -10.73 5.36 -4.52
CA ASP A 113 -10.02 5.18 -5.77
C ASP A 113 -11.00 4.66 -6.84
N GLY A 114 -10.78 5.04 -8.08
CA GLY A 114 -11.68 4.72 -9.18
C GLY A 114 -10.95 4.78 -10.50
N ILE A 115 -11.17 3.76 -11.31
CA ILE A 115 -10.74 3.74 -12.71
C ILE A 115 -11.94 3.96 -13.62
N VAL A 116 -11.74 4.80 -14.63
CA VAL A 116 -12.76 5.07 -15.65
C VAL A 116 -12.19 4.75 -17.01
N PHE A 117 -12.99 4.10 -17.84
CA PHE A 117 -12.67 3.83 -19.23
C PHE A 117 -13.31 4.91 -20.09
N ALA A 118 -12.49 5.73 -20.73
CA ALA A 118 -12.95 6.73 -21.67
C ALA A 118 -13.00 6.13 -23.08
N SER A 119 -14.13 6.33 -23.77
CA SER A 119 -14.32 5.99 -25.18
C SER A 119 -14.71 7.23 -25.99
N ASP A 120 -14.75 7.12 -27.32
CA ASP A 120 -15.25 8.19 -28.20
C ASP A 120 -16.67 8.58 -27.80
N ILE A 121 -16.94 9.89 -27.72
CA ILE A 121 -18.25 10.45 -27.37
C ILE A 121 -19.35 10.06 -28.36
N ASN A 122 -18.99 9.78 -29.63
CA ASN A 122 -19.90 9.29 -30.66
C ASN A 122 -19.79 7.76 -30.86
N GLY A 123 -18.97 7.10 -30.05
CA GLY A 123 -18.77 5.66 -30.07
C GLY A 123 -19.90 4.91 -29.35
N PRO A 124 -19.86 3.58 -29.38
CA PRO A 124 -20.82 2.77 -28.65
C PRO A 124 -20.58 2.86 -27.13
N SER A 125 -21.62 2.55 -26.36
CA SER A 125 -21.53 2.46 -24.89
C SER A 125 -21.01 1.08 -24.49
N PHE A 126 -20.23 1.05 -23.40
CA PHE A 126 -19.68 -0.17 -22.84
C PHE A 126 -20.04 -0.29 -21.37
N THR A 127 -20.30 -1.52 -20.93
CA THR A 127 -20.55 -1.88 -19.54
C THR A 127 -19.56 -2.96 -19.12
N PHE A 128 -18.29 -2.58 -19.07
CA PHE A 128 -17.21 -3.52 -18.80
C PHE A 128 -17.24 -4.08 -17.38
N THR A 129 -16.79 -5.32 -17.26
CA THR A 129 -16.40 -6.00 -16.04
C THR A 129 -14.87 -6.20 -16.02
N PRO A 130 -14.26 -6.47 -14.85
CA PRO A 130 -12.85 -6.86 -14.78
C PRO A 130 -12.52 -8.06 -15.68
N ALA A 131 -13.39 -9.07 -15.73
CA ALA A 131 -13.23 -10.24 -16.59
C ALA A 131 -13.14 -9.88 -18.08
N ASP A 132 -13.92 -8.89 -18.55
CA ASP A 132 -13.84 -8.44 -19.95
C ASP A 132 -12.44 -7.86 -20.26
N TRP A 133 -11.87 -7.07 -19.35
CA TRP A 133 -10.56 -6.46 -19.55
C TRP A 133 -9.41 -7.46 -19.44
N PHE A 134 -9.48 -8.38 -18.49
CA PHE A 134 -8.52 -9.48 -18.42
C PHE A 134 -8.54 -10.31 -19.71
N ASN A 135 -9.73 -10.76 -20.14
CA ASN A 135 -9.87 -11.53 -21.38
C ASN A 135 -9.49 -10.74 -22.63
N ALA A 136 -9.60 -9.41 -22.62
CA ALA A 136 -9.20 -8.58 -23.76
C ALA A 136 -7.66 -8.40 -23.87
N LEU A 137 -6.93 -8.49 -22.76
CA LEU A 137 -5.54 -8.03 -22.70
C LEU A 137 -4.52 -9.08 -22.28
N ALA A 138 -4.92 -10.10 -21.54
CA ALA A 138 -4.02 -11.15 -21.08
C ALA A 138 -3.45 -11.92 -22.28
N ALA A 139 -2.21 -12.40 -22.15
CA ALA A 139 -1.60 -13.22 -23.20
C ALA A 139 -2.29 -14.58 -23.32
N GLN A 140 -2.75 -15.13 -22.19
CA GLN A 140 -3.49 -16.38 -22.11
C GLN A 140 -4.77 -16.20 -21.30
N VAL A 141 -5.82 -16.90 -21.69
CA VAL A 141 -7.15 -16.79 -21.10
C VAL A 141 -7.79 -18.17 -20.98
N MET A 142 -8.78 -18.30 -20.10
CA MET A 142 -9.54 -19.54 -19.93
C MET A 142 -10.59 -19.67 -21.05
N VAL A 143 -10.49 -20.72 -21.87
CA VAL A 143 -11.49 -21.09 -22.87
C VAL A 143 -11.84 -22.56 -22.68
N ASP A 144 -13.12 -22.87 -22.52
CA ASP A 144 -13.64 -24.23 -22.33
C ASP A 144 -12.90 -25.03 -21.23
N GLY A 145 -12.45 -24.34 -20.18
CA GLY A 145 -11.77 -24.94 -19.03
C GLY A 145 -10.25 -25.15 -19.21
N ALA A 146 -9.64 -24.62 -20.26
CA ALA A 146 -8.20 -24.67 -20.49
C ALA A 146 -7.60 -23.28 -20.71
N LEU A 147 -6.36 -23.08 -20.23
CA LEU A 147 -5.56 -21.90 -20.60
C LEU A 147 -5.11 -22.04 -22.06
N VAL A 148 -5.43 -21.05 -22.88
CA VAL A 148 -5.03 -20.96 -24.28
C VAL A 148 -4.51 -19.56 -24.59
N ASP A 149 -3.71 -19.43 -25.65
CA ASP A 149 -3.31 -18.13 -26.18
C ASP A 149 -4.55 -17.31 -26.54
N ASN A 150 -4.57 -16.04 -26.13
CA ASN A 150 -5.76 -15.21 -26.21
C ASN A 150 -6.27 -15.04 -27.66
N PRO A 151 -7.43 -15.67 -27.98
CA PRO A 151 -7.93 -15.67 -29.34
C PRO A 151 -8.68 -14.39 -29.69
N TYR A 152 -9.10 -13.61 -28.69
CA TYR A 152 -10.03 -12.51 -28.85
C TYR A 152 -9.37 -11.31 -29.53
N LYS A 153 -10.10 -10.69 -30.47
CA LYS A 153 -9.69 -9.51 -31.24
C LYS A 153 -10.73 -8.39 -31.19
N SER A 154 -11.98 -8.70 -30.82
CA SER A 154 -13.06 -7.73 -30.65
C SER A 154 -13.75 -7.87 -29.29
N TRP A 155 -14.38 -6.79 -28.82
CA TRP A 155 -15.11 -6.79 -27.56
C TRP A 155 -16.29 -7.77 -27.56
N LYS A 156 -16.94 -7.96 -28.70
CA LYS A 156 -18.04 -8.92 -28.85
C LYS A 156 -17.60 -10.38 -28.74
N GLU A 157 -16.36 -10.68 -29.12
CA GLU A 157 -15.77 -12.02 -28.94
C GLU A 157 -15.44 -12.29 -27.46
N VAL A 158 -15.02 -11.25 -26.72
CA VAL A 158 -14.81 -11.34 -25.27
C VAL A 158 -16.13 -11.53 -24.53
N ASN A 159 -17.14 -10.74 -24.89
CA ASN A 159 -18.46 -10.77 -24.28
C ASN A 159 -19.51 -10.37 -25.31
N ALA A 160 -20.44 -11.28 -25.59
CA ALA A 160 -21.45 -11.12 -26.65
C ALA A 160 -22.41 -9.95 -26.44
N GLU A 161 -22.49 -9.40 -25.21
CA GLU A 161 -23.29 -8.21 -24.89
C GLU A 161 -22.58 -6.90 -25.25
N LEU A 162 -21.26 -6.94 -25.49
CA LEU A 162 -20.49 -5.77 -25.86
C LEU A 162 -20.58 -5.44 -27.35
N PRO A 163 -20.36 -4.17 -27.72
CA PRO A 163 -20.29 -3.74 -29.12
C PRO A 163 -19.26 -4.52 -29.95
N ASP A 164 -19.57 -4.75 -31.22
CA ASP A 164 -18.64 -5.35 -32.20
C ASP A 164 -17.57 -4.33 -32.62
N GLN A 165 -16.58 -4.13 -31.75
CA GLN A 165 -15.48 -3.19 -31.95
C GLN A 165 -14.16 -3.89 -31.70
N ALA A 166 -13.17 -3.65 -32.58
CA ALA A 166 -11.81 -4.13 -32.41
C ALA A 166 -11.19 -3.62 -31.09
N ILE A 167 -10.45 -4.48 -30.39
CA ILE A 167 -9.79 -4.13 -29.14
C ILE A 167 -8.58 -3.25 -29.44
N LEU A 168 -8.60 -2.02 -28.93
CA LEU A 168 -7.47 -1.10 -28.93
C LEU A 168 -7.44 -0.39 -27.58
N ALA A 169 -6.47 -0.75 -26.74
CA ALA A 169 -6.35 -0.23 -25.38
C ALA A 169 -5.11 0.68 -25.24
N PHE A 170 -5.33 1.87 -24.68
CA PHE A 170 -4.27 2.80 -24.31
C PHE A 170 -4.16 2.83 -22.78
N ILE A 171 -3.29 2.00 -22.24
CA ILE A 171 -3.14 1.80 -20.80
C ILE A 171 -1.99 2.68 -20.30
N PRO A 172 -2.07 3.28 -19.10
CA PRO A 172 -0.96 4.01 -18.51
C PRO A 172 0.33 3.17 -18.48
N GLY A 173 1.47 3.84 -18.61
CA GLY A 173 2.78 3.19 -18.50
C GLY A 173 3.03 2.63 -17.09
N THR A 174 3.98 1.72 -16.95
CA THR A 174 4.30 0.99 -15.71
C THR A 174 4.78 1.85 -14.53
N LYS A 175 5.03 3.15 -14.72
CA LYS A 175 5.51 4.08 -13.68
C LYS A 175 4.44 5.09 -13.24
N HIS A 176 3.16 4.73 -13.28
CA HIS A 176 2.05 5.60 -12.89
C HIS A 176 1.17 4.91 -11.85
N GLY A 177 0.71 5.63 -10.82
CA GLY A 177 -0.20 5.07 -9.81
C GLY A 177 -1.51 4.52 -10.40
N THR A 178 -2.03 5.15 -11.46
CA THR A 178 -3.18 4.64 -12.22
C THR A 178 -2.92 3.28 -12.88
N ARG A 179 -1.66 2.97 -13.21
CA ARG A 179 -1.30 1.66 -13.75
C ARG A 179 -1.40 0.57 -12.69
N GLU A 180 -0.91 0.83 -11.48
CA GLU A 180 -1.03 -0.10 -10.35
C GLU A 180 -2.51 -0.36 -10.01
N VAL A 181 -3.35 0.69 -10.00
CA VAL A 181 -4.79 0.56 -9.79
C VAL A 181 -5.44 -0.28 -10.91
N PHE A 182 -5.05 -0.08 -12.16
CA PHE A 182 -5.53 -0.85 -13.30
C PHE A 182 -5.13 -2.33 -13.18
N ASP A 183 -3.86 -2.61 -12.89
CA ASP A 183 -3.38 -3.99 -12.78
C ASP A 183 -4.10 -4.72 -11.64
N ILE A 184 -4.17 -4.13 -10.43
CA ILE A 184 -4.79 -4.78 -9.26
C ILE A 184 -6.32 -4.87 -9.39
N ASN A 185 -7.00 -3.75 -9.60
CA ASN A 185 -8.47 -3.72 -9.50
C ASN A 185 -9.18 -4.14 -10.79
N VAL A 186 -8.47 -4.27 -11.91
CA VAL A 186 -9.06 -4.68 -13.20
C VAL A 186 -8.46 -5.99 -13.69
N ILE A 187 -7.13 -6.08 -13.81
CA ILE A 187 -6.50 -7.26 -14.44
C ILE A 187 -6.45 -8.44 -13.48
N GLU A 188 -5.90 -8.28 -12.28
CA GLU A 188 -5.86 -9.34 -11.26
C GLU A 188 -7.28 -9.75 -10.84
N ALA A 189 -8.16 -8.77 -10.61
CA ALA A 189 -9.57 -9.04 -10.33
C ALA A 189 -10.25 -9.85 -11.46
N GLY A 190 -10.01 -9.49 -12.73
CA GLY A 190 -10.52 -10.25 -13.87
C GLY A 190 -9.89 -11.65 -14.01
N CYS A 191 -8.61 -11.79 -13.67
CA CYS A 191 -7.91 -13.07 -13.64
C CYS A 191 -8.55 -14.03 -12.62
N ALA A 192 -8.87 -13.51 -11.43
CA ALA A 192 -9.60 -14.25 -10.40
C ALA A 192 -11.03 -14.58 -10.85
N ASP A 193 -11.79 -13.60 -11.37
CA ASP A 193 -13.19 -13.77 -11.79
C ASP A 193 -13.36 -14.81 -12.91
N THR A 194 -12.35 -14.94 -13.79
CA THR A 194 -12.35 -15.93 -14.89
C THR A 194 -11.86 -17.31 -14.47
N GLY A 195 -11.34 -17.45 -13.25
CA GLY A 195 -10.70 -18.67 -12.77
C GLY A 195 -9.32 -18.94 -13.39
N ALA A 196 -8.77 -17.98 -14.13
CA ALA A 196 -7.45 -18.08 -14.74
C ALA A 196 -6.33 -18.09 -13.69
N GLU A 197 -6.51 -17.36 -12.59
CA GLU A 197 -5.55 -17.31 -11.48
C GLU A 197 -5.19 -18.71 -10.97
N ALA A 198 -6.21 -19.53 -10.64
CA ALA A 198 -6.01 -20.89 -10.18
C ALA A 198 -5.31 -21.79 -11.23
N ALA A 199 -5.54 -21.53 -12.53
CA ALA A 199 -4.90 -22.28 -13.60
C ALA A 199 -3.43 -21.88 -13.77
N PHE A 200 -3.09 -20.59 -13.62
CA PHE A 200 -1.71 -20.10 -13.64
C PHE A 200 -0.92 -20.61 -12.43
N GLU A 201 -1.51 -20.56 -11.23
CA GLU A 201 -0.92 -21.13 -10.02
C GLU A 201 -0.62 -22.63 -10.19
N ALA A 202 -1.57 -23.38 -10.74
CA ALA A 202 -1.38 -24.81 -11.02
C ALA A 202 -0.28 -25.07 -12.06
N ALA A 203 -0.06 -24.13 -12.99
CA ALA A 203 1.02 -24.17 -13.97
C ALA A 203 2.37 -23.66 -13.42
N GLY A 204 2.40 -23.10 -12.21
CA GLY A 204 3.59 -22.51 -11.60
C GLY A 204 4.07 -21.22 -12.27
N VAL A 205 3.14 -20.45 -12.84
CA VAL A 205 3.40 -19.16 -13.49
C VAL A 205 2.59 -18.10 -12.77
N GLU A 206 3.15 -16.90 -12.56
CA GLU A 206 2.35 -15.75 -12.12
C GLU A 206 1.56 -15.22 -13.34
N GLY A 207 0.24 -15.11 -13.17
CA GLY A 207 -0.71 -14.72 -14.23
C GLY A 207 -0.68 -13.25 -14.62
#